data_AF-X0UT77-F1
#
_entry.id   AF-X0UT77-F1
#
_cell.length_a   1.000
_cell.length_b   1.000
_cell.length_c   1.000
_cell.angle_alpha   90.00
_cell.angle_beta   90.00
_cell.angle_gamma   90.00
#
_symmetry.space_group_name_H-M   'P 1'
#
loop_
_entity.id
_entity.type
_entity.pdbx_description
1 polymer ?
#
loop_
_entity_poly.entity_id
_entity_poly.type
_entity_poly.pdbx_seq_one_letter_code
_entity_poly.pdbx_strand_id
1 'polypeptide(L)'
;MAAQPPRPRAPSEIIDPAYYVANGYPHDIFTELRQRAPVAWCDAPGFEPFWAVTTHEDLVWVSKHPEIFENAPLSFIAPKGQFGEGEDLNDLAHELLQMDPPEHREYRSITSSYFTPRAIEAMRPQVVRCVDEIIDRLCELSGQPFDFVEHVAAVMPIVVIADMLGLPESDREQFFRWTNE
;
A
#
# COMPACT_ATOMS: atom_id res chain seq x y z
N MET A 1 5.21 -0.22 42.61
CA MET A 1 5.31 -0.32 41.14
C MET A 1 6.35 0.69 40.69
N ALA A 2 7.48 0.26 40.12
CA ALA A 2 8.43 1.20 39.53
C ALA A 2 7.77 1.85 38.29
N ALA A 3 7.87 3.18 38.16
CA ALA A 3 7.38 3.89 36.98
C ALA A 3 8.14 3.38 35.75
N GLN A 4 7.40 2.97 34.73
CA GLN A 4 7.99 2.53 33.46
C GLN A 4 8.72 3.73 32.84
N PRO A 5 9.96 3.57 32.34
CA PRO A 5 10.70 4.67 31.72
C PRO A 5 9.87 5.27 30.57
N PRO A 6 9.99 6.60 30.32
CA PRO A 6 9.23 7.24 29.26
C PRO A 6 9.55 6.59 27.92
N ARG A 7 8.50 6.24 27.16
CA ARG A 7 8.63 5.69 25.82
C ARG A 7 9.26 6.74 24.90
N PRO A 8 10.22 6.38 24.02
CA PRO A 8 10.61 7.26 22.92
C PRO A 8 9.37 7.70 22.13
N ARG A 9 9.32 8.95 21.68
CA ARG A 9 8.15 9.53 20.99
C ARG A 9 8.46 9.82 19.53
N ALA A 10 7.52 9.48 18.66
CA ALA A 10 7.55 9.90 17.26
C ALA A 10 6.64 11.14 17.08
N PRO A 11 7.03 12.09 16.22
CA PRO A 11 6.20 13.25 15.88
C PRO A 11 5.04 12.82 14.97
N SER A 12 3.89 13.50 15.06
CA SER A 12 2.65 13.15 14.32
C SER A 12 2.77 13.35 12.81
N GLU A 13 3.73 14.15 12.37
CA GLU A 13 4.06 14.47 10.98
C GLU A 13 4.34 13.22 10.15
N ILE A 14 4.70 12.10 10.77
CA ILE A 14 4.91 10.82 10.08
C ILE A 14 3.63 10.22 9.49
N ILE A 15 2.43 10.64 9.96
CA ILE A 15 1.13 10.11 9.55
C ILE A 15 0.13 11.20 9.14
N ASP A 16 0.44 12.49 9.36
CA ASP A 16 -0.45 13.60 9.07
C ASP A 16 -0.57 13.87 7.55
N PRO A 17 -1.73 13.62 6.91
CA PRO A 17 -1.90 13.85 5.47
C PRO A 17 -1.65 15.30 5.06
N ALA A 18 -2.02 16.28 5.90
CA ALA A 18 -1.82 17.69 5.58
C ALA A 18 -0.33 18.06 5.56
N TYR A 19 0.47 17.44 6.44
CA TYR A 19 1.92 17.61 6.43
C TYR A 19 2.52 17.10 5.12
N TYR A 20 2.10 15.92 4.64
CA TYR A 20 2.60 15.34 3.39
C TYR A 20 2.28 16.21 2.18
N VAL A 21 1.08 16.79 2.12
CA VAL A 21 0.68 17.71 1.04
C VAL A 21 1.53 18.99 1.06
N ALA A 22 1.76 19.56 2.24
CA ALA A 22 2.46 20.84 2.37
C ALA A 22 4.00 20.74 2.27
N ASN A 23 4.58 19.64 2.75
CA ASN A 23 6.03 19.51 2.95
C ASN A 23 6.66 18.33 2.20
N GLY A 24 5.85 17.47 1.58
CA GLY A 24 6.31 16.19 1.02
C GLY A 24 6.61 15.15 2.10
N TYR A 25 7.34 14.11 1.72
CA TYR A 25 7.69 13.01 2.63
C TYR A 25 8.64 13.48 3.74
N PRO A 26 8.36 13.18 5.03
CA PRO A 26 9.16 13.61 6.18
C PRO A 26 10.46 12.80 6.35
N HIS A 27 11.33 12.80 5.32
CA HIS A 27 12.54 11.98 5.29
C HIS A 27 13.53 12.28 6.43
N ASP A 28 13.65 13.54 6.84
CA ASP A 28 14.53 13.95 7.94
C ASP A 28 14.05 13.39 9.28
N ILE A 29 12.73 13.41 9.53
CA ILE A 29 12.11 12.82 10.72
C ILE A 29 12.39 11.32 10.78
N PHE A 30 12.16 10.60 9.68
CA PHE A 30 12.45 9.17 9.62
C PHE A 30 13.94 8.86 9.79
N THR A 31 14.82 9.75 9.33
CA THR A 31 16.27 9.63 9.52
C THR A 31 16.66 9.78 10.99
N GLU A 32 16.08 10.74 11.70
CA GLU A 32 16.30 10.90 13.13
C GLU A 32 15.75 9.72 13.95
N LEU A 33 14.53 9.26 13.65
CA LEU A 33 13.92 8.11 14.33
C LEU A 33 14.81 6.87 14.21
N ARG A 34 15.27 6.53 13.00
CA ARG A 34 16.19 5.40 12.80
C ARG A 34 17.47 5.48 13.63
N GLN A 35 18.00 6.69 13.86
CA GLN A 35 19.26 6.88 14.59
C GLN A 35 19.09 6.88 16.11
N ARG A 36 17.97 7.40 16.61
CA ARG A 36 17.81 7.74 18.03
C ARG A 36 16.66 7.03 18.74
N ALA A 37 15.61 6.67 18.00
CA ALA A 37 14.38 6.08 18.52
C ALA A 37 13.72 5.19 17.46
N PRO A 38 14.37 4.08 17.07
CA PRO A 38 13.96 3.27 15.91
C PRO A 38 12.57 2.64 16.09
N VAL A 39 12.18 2.40 17.34
CA VAL A 39 10.83 2.03 17.78
C VAL A 39 10.34 3.10 18.75
N ALA A 40 9.36 3.88 18.31
CA ALA A 40 8.87 5.05 19.05
C ALA A 40 7.34 5.10 19.09
N TRP A 41 6.78 5.60 20.18
CA TRP A 41 5.33 5.72 20.36
C TRP A 41 4.83 7.00 19.70
N CYS A 42 3.92 6.87 18.73
CA CYS A 42 3.25 7.97 18.05
C CYS A 42 1.83 8.14 18.60
N ASP A 43 1.49 9.36 18.98
CA ASP A 43 0.18 9.76 19.49
C ASP A 43 -0.29 10.93 18.64
N ALA A 44 -0.83 10.60 17.46
CA ALA A 44 -1.17 11.57 16.43
C ALA A 44 -2.66 11.97 16.52
N PRO A 45 -2.99 13.26 16.39
CA PRO A 45 -4.39 13.71 16.38
C PRO A 45 -5.20 12.99 15.29
N GLY A 46 -6.38 12.48 15.66
CA GLY A 46 -7.27 11.80 14.72
C GLY A 46 -6.92 10.35 14.42
N PHE A 47 -5.92 9.76 15.07
CA PHE A 47 -5.54 8.35 14.91
C PHE A 47 -5.49 7.65 16.28
N GLU A 48 -5.69 6.33 16.31
CA GLU A 48 -5.33 5.56 17.50
C GLU A 48 -3.80 5.56 17.69
N PRO A 49 -3.27 5.68 18.92
CA PRO A 49 -1.83 5.66 19.14
C PRO A 49 -1.17 4.35 18.66
N PHE A 50 0.01 4.45 18.05
CA PHE A 50 0.71 3.30 17.46
C PHE A 50 2.22 3.36 17.69
N TRP A 51 2.90 2.22 17.44
CA TRP A 51 4.36 2.16 17.41
C TRP A 51 4.87 2.47 16.00
N ALA A 52 5.68 3.51 15.87
CA ALA A 52 6.46 3.78 14.67
C ALA A 52 7.72 2.91 14.67
N VAL A 53 7.74 1.90 13.79
CA VAL A 53 8.89 1.02 13.55
C VAL A 53 9.59 1.48 12.29
N THR A 54 10.82 1.99 12.41
CA THR A 54 11.45 2.80 11.34
C THR A 54 12.71 2.21 10.73
N THR A 55 13.22 1.09 11.27
CA THR A 55 14.38 0.39 10.70
C THR A 55 13.96 -0.81 9.88
N HIS A 56 14.76 -1.14 8.88
CA HIS A 56 14.54 -2.33 8.05
C HIS A 56 14.60 -3.63 8.88
N GLU A 57 15.54 -3.74 9.83
CA GLU A 57 15.69 -4.94 10.67
C GLU A 57 14.45 -5.18 11.52
N ASP A 58 13.96 -4.16 12.22
CA ASP A 58 12.76 -4.28 13.07
C ASP A 58 11.51 -4.56 12.24
N LEU A 59 11.35 -3.92 11.07
CA LEU A 59 10.23 -4.19 10.16
C LEU A 59 10.24 -5.65 9.67
N VAL A 60 11.40 -6.16 9.24
CA VAL A 60 11.53 -7.56 8.81
C VAL A 60 11.24 -8.53 9.96
N TRP A 61 11.66 -8.19 11.18
CA TRP A 61 11.34 -8.99 12.35
C TRP A 61 9.83 -9.01 12.60
N VAL A 62 9.17 -7.86 12.70
CA VAL A 62 7.71 -7.75 12.88
C VAL A 62 6.97 -8.57 11.81
N SER A 63 7.29 -8.37 10.53
CA SER A 63 6.63 -9.06 9.41
C SER A 63 6.84 -10.58 9.38
N LYS A 64 7.84 -11.11 10.10
CA LYS A 64 8.13 -12.55 10.17
C LYS A 64 7.52 -13.25 11.38
N HIS A 65 6.92 -12.52 12.31
CA HIS A 65 6.33 -13.08 13.54
C HIS A 65 4.82 -12.83 13.57
N PRO A 66 4.03 -13.42 12.64
CA PRO A 66 2.58 -13.27 12.61
C PRO A 66 1.88 -13.87 13.85
N GLU A 67 2.58 -14.71 14.62
CA GLU A 67 2.11 -15.21 15.92
C GLU A 67 2.19 -14.16 17.05
N ILE A 68 2.85 -13.02 16.79
CA ILE A 68 2.97 -11.88 17.71
C ILE A 68 2.25 -10.66 17.15
N PHE A 69 2.35 -10.43 15.84
CA PHE A 69 1.79 -9.28 15.14
C PHE A 69 0.75 -9.74 14.12
N GLU A 70 -0.51 -9.72 14.55
CA GLU A 70 -1.66 -10.05 13.73
C GLU A 70 -1.95 -8.95 12.70
N ASN A 71 -2.43 -9.34 11.53
CA ASN A 71 -2.93 -8.42 10.50
C ASN A 71 -4.41 -8.13 10.70
N ALA A 72 -5.17 -9.12 11.18
CA ALA A 72 -6.60 -8.95 11.39
C ALA A 72 -6.92 -7.99 12.54
N PRO A 73 -8.07 -7.29 12.49
CA PRO A 73 -8.92 -7.09 11.33
C PRO A 73 -8.43 -5.95 10.40
N LEU A 74 -7.36 -5.24 10.80
CA LEU A 74 -6.81 -4.06 10.12
C LEU A 74 -5.28 -4.04 10.21
N SER A 75 -4.63 -4.19 9.06
CA SER A 75 -3.17 -4.22 8.88
C SER A 75 -2.57 -2.84 8.60
N PHE A 76 -3.36 -1.77 8.71
CA PHE A 76 -2.96 -0.39 8.44
C PHE A 76 -3.52 0.59 9.46
N ILE A 77 -2.90 1.77 9.54
CA ILE A 77 -3.31 2.84 10.45
C ILE A 77 -4.42 3.65 9.78
N ALA A 78 -5.63 3.55 10.31
CA ALA A 78 -6.81 4.27 9.87
C ALA A 78 -7.09 5.51 10.72
N PRO A 79 -7.58 6.63 10.14
CA PRO A 79 -8.17 7.72 10.91
C PRO A 79 -9.34 7.23 11.77
N LYS A 80 -9.50 7.81 12.96
CA LYS A 80 -10.64 7.55 13.84
C LYS A 80 -11.95 7.88 13.13
N GLY A 81 -12.90 6.97 13.20
CA GLY A 81 -14.20 7.11 12.54
C GLY A 81 -14.16 6.90 11.02
N GLN A 82 -13.05 6.41 10.46
CA GLN A 82 -13.01 5.92 9.07
C GLN A 82 -14.03 4.78 8.88
N PHE A 83 -14.11 3.89 9.87
CA PHE A 83 -15.10 2.83 9.93
C PHE A 83 -16.27 3.27 10.82
N GLY A 84 -17.49 2.98 10.38
CA GLY A 84 -18.72 3.35 11.08
C GLY A 84 -18.85 2.65 12.44
N GLU A 85 -19.55 3.30 13.39
CA GLU A 85 -19.89 2.64 14.67
C GLU A 85 -20.73 1.38 14.41
N GLY A 86 -20.17 0.21 14.69
CA GLY A 86 -20.82 -1.09 14.50
C GLY A 86 -20.60 -1.73 13.12
N GLU A 87 -19.71 -1.19 12.29
CA GLU A 87 -19.21 -1.94 11.12
C GLU A 87 -18.47 -3.20 11.58
N ASP A 88 -18.88 -4.34 11.01
CA ASP A 88 -18.22 -5.59 11.26
C ASP A 88 -16.95 -5.66 10.41
N LEU A 89 -15.81 -5.33 11.04
CA LEU A 89 -14.50 -5.42 10.40
C LEU A 89 -14.12 -6.88 10.04
N ASN A 90 -14.91 -7.89 10.44
CA ASN A 90 -14.71 -9.27 9.99
C ASN A 90 -14.85 -9.40 8.46
N ASP A 91 -15.64 -8.56 7.79
CA ASP A 91 -15.72 -8.59 6.33
C ASP A 91 -14.35 -8.22 5.69
N LEU A 92 -13.62 -7.28 6.29
CA LEU A 92 -12.26 -6.95 5.87
C LEU A 92 -11.27 -8.07 6.19
N ALA A 93 -11.48 -8.81 7.28
CA ALA A 93 -10.65 -9.97 7.63
C ALA A 93 -10.69 -11.08 6.55
N HIS A 94 -11.68 -11.06 5.64
CA HIS A 94 -11.75 -11.96 4.49
C HIS A 94 -10.95 -11.47 3.26
N GLU A 95 -10.31 -10.31 3.33
CA GLU A 95 -9.30 -9.90 2.36
C GLU A 95 -7.98 -10.58 2.66
N LEU A 96 -7.32 -11.11 1.63
CA LEU A 96 -6.06 -11.86 1.79
C LEU A 96 -4.99 -11.08 2.58
N LEU A 97 -4.98 -9.74 2.50
CA LEU A 97 -4.03 -8.89 3.22
C LEU A 97 -4.33 -8.76 4.73
N GLN A 98 -5.57 -8.99 5.14
CA GLN A 98 -6.04 -8.91 6.53
C GLN A 98 -6.12 -10.29 7.21
N MET A 99 -5.82 -11.37 6.47
CA MET A 99 -5.83 -12.72 7.00
C MET A 99 -4.52 -13.06 7.72
N ASP A 100 -4.64 -13.84 8.80
CA ASP A 100 -3.50 -14.45 9.49
C ASP A 100 -3.41 -15.97 9.24
N PRO A 101 -2.28 -16.63 9.53
CA PRO A 101 -2.19 -18.09 9.47
C PRO A 101 -3.20 -18.79 10.41
N PRO A 102 -3.75 -19.96 10.04
CA PRO A 102 -3.42 -20.74 8.85
C PRO A 102 -4.17 -20.31 7.57
N GLU A 103 -5.31 -19.63 7.69
CA GLU A 103 -6.21 -19.29 6.59
C GLU A 103 -5.50 -18.53 5.46
N HIS A 104 -4.68 -17.53 5.82
CA HIS A 104 -3.87 -16.78 4.86
C HIS A 104 -3.07 -17.69 3.93
N ARG A 105 -2.48 -18.79 4.42
CA ARG A 105 -1.65 -19.69 3.59
C ARG A 105 -2.49 -20.43 2.56
N GLU A 106 -3.70 -20.83 2.94
CA GLU A 106 -4.61 -21.55 2.05
C GLU A 106 -5.08 -20.64 0.92
N TYR A 107 -5.57 -19.44 1.24
CA TYR A 107 -6.01 -18.48 0.23
C TYR A 107 -4.85 -17.97 -0.63
N ARG A 108 -3.67 -17.70 -0.04
CA ARG A 108 -2.48 -17.28 -0.79
C ARG A 108 -2.03 -18.34 -1.80
N SER A 109 -2.21 -19.63 -1.49
CA SER A 109 -1.82 -20.71 -2.40
C SER A 109 -2.60 -20.70 -3.72
N ILE A 110 -3.85 -20.23 -3.70
CA ILE A 110 -4.73 -20.15 -4.88
C ILE A 110 -4.17 -19.14 -5.89
N THR A 111 -3.68 -18.00 -5.41
CA THR A 111 -3.23 -16.89 -6.26
C THR A 111 -1.74 -16.91 -6.58
N SER A 112 -0.92 -17.62 -5.78
CA SER A 112 0.55 -17.57 -5.90
C SER A 112 1.10 -18.01 -7.26
N SER A 113 0.41 -18.90 -7.98
CA SER A 113 0.85 -19.39 -9.30
C SER A 113 0.94 -18.27 -10.35
N TYR A 114 0.08 -17.26 -10.26
CA TYR A 114 0.05 -16.09 -11.15
C TYR A 114 1.25 -15.16 -10.96
N PHE A 115 1.93 -15.24 -9.82
CA PHE A 115 3.04 -14.36 -9.44
C PHE A 115 4.40 -15.07 -9.44
N THR A 116 4.49 -16.28 -10.01
CA THR A 116 5.79 -16.94 -10.18
C THR A 116 6.67 -16.18 -11.17
N PRO A 117 8.02 -16.25 -11.08
CA PRO A 117 8.90 -15.57 -12.04
C PRO A 117 8.58 -15.89 -13.50
N ARG A 118 8.19 -17.15 -13.78
CA ARG A 118 7.77 -17.58 -15.12
C ARG A 118 6.45 -16.94 -15.57
N ALA A 119 5.45 -16.85 -14.68
CA ALA A 119 4.17 -16.23 -14.99
C ALA A 119 4.33 -14.73 -15.26
N ILE A 120 5.12 -14.04 -14.43
CA ILE A 120 5.45 -12.62 -14.62
C ILE A 120 6.21 -12.40 -15.94
N GLU A 121 7.20 -13.23 -16.25
CA GLU A 121 7.93 -13.11 -17.52
C GLU A 121 7.03 -13.33 -18.75
N ALA A 122 6.05 -14.24 -18.64
CA ALA A 122 5.06 -14.46 -19.70
C ALA A 122 4.13 -13.25 -19.95
N MET A 123 4.08 -12.29 -19.02
CA MET A 123 3.36 -11.03 -19.19
C MET A 123 4.16 -9.94 -19.91
N ARG A 124 5.48 -10.12 -20.12
CA ARG A 124 6.33 -9.11 -20.75
C ARG A 124 5.75 -8.59 -22.08
N PRO A 125 5.27 -9.44 -23.01
CA PRO A 125 4.71 -8.94 -24.27
C PRO A 125 3.50 -8.02 -24.08
N GLN A 126 2.65 -8.29 -23.10
CA GLN A 126 1.48 -7.46 -22.75
C GLN A 126 1.93 -6.10 -22.22
N VAL A 127 2.89 -6.11 -21.29
CA VAL A 127 3.45 -4.88 -20.71
C VAL A 127 4.11 -4.01 -21.80
N VAL A 128 4.90 -4.63 -22.70
CA VAL A 128 5.53 -3.91 -23.82
C VAL A 128 4.47 -3.27 -24.71
N ARG A 129 3.42 -4.00 -25.10
CA ARG A 129 2.32 -3.42 -25.89
C ARG A 129 1.64 -2.24 -25.19
N CYS A 130 1.36 -2.37 -23.89
CA CYS A 130 0.77 -1.28 -23.11
C CYS A 130 1.67 -0.03 -23.12
N VAL A 131 2.99 -0.21 -22.97
CA VAL A 131 3.96 0.89 -23.05
C VAL A 131 3.98 1.51 -24.45
N ASP A 132 4.02 0.69 -25.51
CA ASP A 132 4.01 1.17 -26.90
C ASP A 132 2.74 2.00 -27.17
N GLU A 133 1.57 1.52 -26.77
CA GLU A 133 0.29 2.24 -26.91
C GLU A 133 0.26 3.57 -26.14
N ILE A 134 0.84 3.61 -24.93
CA ILE A 134 0.98 4.85 -24.17
C ILE A 134 1.87 5.83 -24.93
N ILE A 135 3.03 5.38 -25.43
CA ILE A 135 3.97 6.23 -26.16
C ILE A 135 3.37 6.74 -27.47
N ASP A 136 2.63 5.91 -28.20
CA ASP A 136 1.96 6.30 -29.45
C ASP A 136 0.95 7.43 -29.19
N ARG A 137 0.13 7.33 -28.14
CA ARG A 137 -0.80 8.40 -27.74
C ARG A 137 -0.07 9.69 -27.35
N LEU A 138 1.06 9.58 -26.67
CA LEU A 138 1.88 10.74 -26.31
C LEU A 138 2.49 11.41 -27.55
N CYS A 139 2.85 10.65 -28.59
CA CYS A 139 3.36 11.20 -29.85
C CYS A 139 2.31 12.08 -30.55
N GLU A 140 1.02 11.76 -30.42
CA GLU A 140 -0.08 12.55 -30.99
C GLU A 140 -0.15 13.96 -30.37
N LEU A 141 0.29 14.12 -29.12
CA LEU A 141 0.34 15.42 -28.42
C LEU A 141 1.37 16.38 -29.02
N SER A 142 2.19 15.95 -30.00
CA SER A 142 3.05 16.83 -30.80
C SER A 142 3.97 17.73 -29.96
N GLY A 143 4.50 17.20 -28.85
CA GLY A 143 5.40 17.91 -27.94
C GLY A 143 4.71 18.91 -27.00
N GLN A 144 3.38 18.92 -26.93
CA GLN A 144 2.66 19.71 -25.94
C GLN A 144 2.91 19.15 -24.52
N PRO A 145 2.93 20.02 -23.50
CA PRO A 145 2.93 19.57 -22.11
C PRO A 145 1.69 18.72 -21.82
N PHE A 146 1.86 17.70 -20.99
CA PHE A 146 0.79 16.80 -20.56
C PHE A 146 1.02 16.38 -19.11
N ASP A 147 -0.04 15.89 -18.45
CA ASP A 147 0.07 15.30 -17.11
C ASP A 147 0.60 13.86 -17.21
N PHE A 148 1.82 13.65 -16.71
CA PHE A 148 2.43 12.32 -16.70
C PHE A 148 1.66 11.30 -15.87
N VAL A 149 1.03 11.73 -14.78
CA VAL A 149 0.23 10.85 -13.93
C VAL A 149 -0.98 10.34 -14.70
N GLU A 150 -1.73 11.27 -15.31
CA GLU A 150 -2.93 10.95 -16.08
C GLU A 150 -2.63 10.06 -17.29
N HIS A 151 -1.60 10.41 -18.07
CA HIS A 151 -1.35 9.75 -19.35
C HIS A 151 -0.44 8.52 -19.26
N VAL A 152 0.32 8.34 -18.17
CA VAL A 152 1.31 7.26 -18.06
C VAL A 152 1.14 6.47 -16.75
N ALA A 153 1.29 7.13 -15.61
CA ALA A 153 1.44 6.43 -14.32
C ALA A 153 0.14 5.74 -13.88
N ALA A 154 -1.02 6.34 -14.13
CA ALA A 154 -2.31 5.76 -13.79
C ALA A 154 -2.75 4.67 -14.78
N VAL A 155 -2.39 4.81 -16.06
CA VAL A 155 -2.83 3.90 -17.13
C VAL A 155 -2.17 2.53 -17.01
N MET A 156 -0.85 2.49 -16.83
CA MET A 156 -0.09 1.25 -16.96
C MET A 156 -0.48 0.18 -15.92
N PRO A 157 -0.58 0.46 -14.61
CA PRO A 157 -0.94 -0.56 -13.63
C PRO A 157 -2.33 -1.15 -13.89
N ILE A 158 -3.28 -0.32 -14.32
CA ILE A 158 -4.66 -0.72 -14.57
C ILE A 158 -4.77 -1.63 -15.80
N VAL A 159 -4.08 -1.29 -16.89
CA VAL A 159 -4.06 -2.16 -18.08
C VAL A 159 -3.40 -3.49 -17.77
N VAL A 160 -2.28 -3.47 -17.04
CA VAL A 160 -1.56 -4.71 -16.68
C VAL A 160 -2.39 -5.61 -15.78
N ILE A 161 -3.06 -5.07 -14.75
CA ILE A 161 -3.92 -5.90 -13.89
C ILE A 161 -5.18 -6.37 -14.62
N ALA A 162 -5.78 -5.56 -15.50
CA ALA A 162 -6.91 -5.97 -16.34
C ALA A 162 -6.53 -7.16 -17.24
N ASP A 163 -5.33 -7.13 -17.83
CA ASP A 163 -4.80 -8.24 -18.63
C ASP A 163 -4.53 -9.49 -17.79
N MET A 164 -4.02 -9.34 -16.56
CA MET A 164 -3.86 -10.46 -15.62
C MET A 164 -5.19 -11.12 -15.29
N LEU A 165 -6.25 -10.33 -15.16
CA LEU A 165 -7.61 -10.79 -14.91
C LEU A 165 -8.30 -11.34 -16.17
N GLY A 166 -7.68 -11.19 -17.34
CA GLY A 166 -8.25 -11.63 -18.62
C GLY A 166 -9.46 -10.81 -19.06
N LEU A 167 -9.54 -9.54 -18.62
CA LEU A 167 -10.64 -8.65 -19.00
C LEU A 167 -10.59 -8.34 -20.50
N PRO A 168 -11.74 -8.34 -21.20
CA PRO A 168 -11.80 -7.88 -22.57
C PRO A 168 -11.52 -6.37 -22.63
N GLU A 169 -11.00 -5.90 -23.76
CA GLU A 169 -10.60 -4.51 -23.94
C GLU A 169 -11.77 -3.53 -23.74
N SER A 170 -12.99 -3.93 -24.09
CA SER A 170 -14.22 -3.16 -23.89
C SER A 170 -14.52 -2.81 -22.44
N ASP A 171 -14.02 -3.61 -21.50
CA ASP A 171 -14.35 -3.47 -20.07
C ASP A 171 -13.28 -2.65 -19.33
N ARG A 172 -12.14 -2.36 -19.97
CA ARG A 172 -11.00 -1.68 -19.35
C ARG A 172 -11.33 -0.27 -18.85
N GLU A 173 -12.14 0.49 -19.59
CA GLU A 173 -12.55 1.85 -19.18
C GLU A 173 -13.44 1.81 -17.94
N GLN A 174 -14.37 0.86 -17.89
CA GLN A 174 -15.25 0.69 -16.73
C GLN A 174 -14.46 0.20 -15.51
N PHE A 175 -13.52 -0.73 -15.73
CA PHE A 175 -12.61 -1.20 -14.69
C PHE A 175 -11.72 -0.07 -14.14
N PHE A 176 -11.16 0.77 -15.03
CA PHE A 176 -10.38 1.97 -14.64
C PHE A 176 -11.19 2.90 -13.74
N ARG A 177 -12.46 3.11 -14.06
CA ARG A 177 -13.34 3.97 -13.26
C ARG A 177 -13.55 3.38 -11.86
N TRP A 178 -13.91 2.10 -11.77
CA TRP A 178 -14.15 1.44 -10.48
C TRP A 178 -12.94 1.44 -9.54
N THR A 179 -11.72 1.39 -10.08
CA THR A 179 -10.49 1.34 -9.26
C THR A 179 -9.94 2.71 -8.85
N ASN A 180 -10.48 3.80 -9.41
CA ASN A 180 -10.00 5.17 -9.17
C ASN A 180 -11.08 6.10 -8.57
N GLU A 181 -12.28 5.58 -8.29
CA GLU A 181 -13.31 6.25 -7.49
C GLU A 181 -12.95 6.20 -5.99
#